data_AF-A0A2G5UHR7-F1
#
_entry.id   AF-A0A2G5UHR7-F1
#
_cell.length_a   1.000
_cell.length_b   1.000
_cell.length_c   1.000
_cell.angle_alpha   90.00
_cell.angle_beta   90.00
_cell.angle_gamma   90.00
#
_symmetry.space_group_name_H-M   'P 1'
#
loop_
_entity.id
_entity.type
_entity.pdbx_description
1 polymer ?
#
loop_
_entity_poly.entity_id
_entity_poly.type
_entity_poly.pdbx_seq_one_letter_code
_entity_poly.pdbx_strand_id
1 'polypeptide(L)'
;MLDLFSLTIFIFSSFVHPFFIYFLPKSHTLKTLFFSRNYSTPLLMHSLEIQLIFKDSDVNDPTVIDDSDLIKKVPVFARSVNPYNLDWKTMKPVKTEPLKIKFPKEAGEFIFANFHNYKYPEDDAKLEDYPKANEKNLEELKIIIELANFLECDDFRKCIGFVIAKKLESKTAQEIVDYLGLECDPNDLDDSWIHPKFEEES
;
A
#
# COMPACT_ATOMS: atom_id res chain seq x y z
N MET A 1 -24.30 -28.65 47.16
CA MET A 1 -23.74 -27.53 47.95
C MET A 1 -23.47 -26.43 46.93
N LEU A 2 -24.26 -25.36 46.97
CA LEU A 2 -24.31 -24.30 45.96
C LEU A 2 -23.57 -23.04 46.46
N ASP A 3 -23.39 -22.11 45.52
CA ASP A 3 -23.12 -20.66 45.63
C ASP A 3 -21.86 -20.28 44.84
N LEU A 4 -21.93 -19.79 43.59
CA LEU A 4 -22.62 -18.62 42.99
C LEU A 4 -22.09 -17.23 43.43
N PHE A 5 -21.53 -16.54 42.42
CA PHE A 5 -21.44 -15.08 42.21
C PHE A 5 -20.92 -14.16 43.33
N SER A 6 -19.86 -13.42 43.00
CA SER A 6 -19.64 -12.07 43.52
C SER A 6 -19.50 -11.08 42.37
N LEU A 7 -20.62 -10.48 42.00
CA LEU A 7 -20.72 -9.29 41.17
C LEU A 7 -21.15 -8.15 42.12
N THR A 8 -20.38 -7.07 42.22
CA THR A 8 -20.78 -5.92 43.04
C THR A 8 -20.70 -4.63 42.25
N ILE A 9 -21.85 -4.23 41.73
CA ILE A 9 -22.13 -2.91 41.17
C ILE A 9 -22.30 -1.93 42.33
N PHE A 10 -21.65 -0.77 42.27
CA PHE A 10 -21.91 0.36 43.17
C PHE A 10 -22.76 1.42 42.47
N ILE A 11 -24.00 1.61 42.93
CA ILE A 11 -24.96 2.62 42.43
C ILE A 11 -25.73 3.21 43.63
N PHE A 12 -25.62 4.54 43.81
CA PHE A 12 -26.49 5.44 44.61
C PHE A 12 -26.44 5.26 46.15
N SER A 13 -26.83 6.22 47.00
CA SER A 13 -27.41 7.58 46.83
C SER A 13 -26.73 8.57 47.84
N SER A 14 -27.09 9.84 48.07
CA SER A 14 -28.30 10.66 47.81
C SER A 14 -28.00 12.19 47.94
N PHE A 15 -29.05 13.01 48.08
CA PHE A 15 -29.14 14.42 48.52
C PHE A 15 -28.91 15.54 47.47
N VAL A 16 -29.79 16.54 47.29
CA VAL A 16 -31.23 16.81 47.59
C VAL A 16 -31.54 18.18 46.95
N HIS A 17 -32.77 18.40 46.48
CA HIS A 17 -33.24 19.68 45.89
C HIS A 17 -33.46 20.79 46.96
N PRO A 18 -33.61 22.06 46.55
CA PRO A 18 -34.97 22.58 46.42
C PRO A 18 -35.24 23.35 45.12
N PHE A 19 -36.50 23.26 44.68
CA PHE A 19 -37.08 24.08 43.61
C PHE A 19 -37.13 25.57 44.00
N PHE A 20 -36.98 26.45 43.01
CA PHE A 20 -37.54 27.79 43.08
C PHE A 20 -38.27 28.12 41.77
N ILE A 21 -39.56 28.44 41.88
CA ILE A 21 -40.42 28.84 40.76
C ILE A 21 -40.49 30.37 40.77
N TYR A 22 -40.19 31.02 39.64
CA TYR A 22 -40.50 32.42 39.43
C TYR A 22 -41.33 32.63 38.16
N PHE A 23 -42.34 33.49 38.29
CA PHE A 23 -43.27 33.90 37.25
C PHE A 23 -42.60 34.77 36.18
N LEU A 24 -43.04 34.63 34.93
CA LEU A 24 -42.71 35.55 33.83
C LEU A 24 -43.41 36.91 34.00
N PRO A 25 -42.83 37.97 33.41
CA PRO A 25 -43.59 38.66 32.37
C PRO A 25 -42.81 38.85 31.05
N LYS A 26 -43.57 39.03 29.95
CA LYS A 26 -43.07 39.28 28.59
C LYS A 26 -42.27 40.59 28.48
N SER A 27 -41.16 40.57 27.76
CA SER A 27 -40.85 41.60 26.74
C SER A 27 -39.82 41.08 25.71
N HIS A 28 -39.78 41.71 24.53
CA HIS A 28 -38.92 41.32 23.41
C HIS A 28 -37.45 41.74 23.61
N THR A 29 -36.49 40.82 23.44
CA THR A 29 -35.26 41.11 22.67
C THR A 29 -34.60 39.84 22.13
N LEU A 30 -33.70 40.01 21.15
CA LEU A 30 -33.19 38.96 20.26
C LEU A 30 -32.16 38.05 20.93
N LYS A 31 -32.13 36.78 20.48
CA LYS A 31 -31.12 35.78 20.83
C LYS A 31 -29.73 36.22 20.36
N THR A 32 -28.82 36.49 21.30
CA THR A 32 -27.36 36.37 21.09
C THR A 32 -26.80 35.31 22.03
N LEU A 33 -27.05 34.06 21.67
CA LEU A 33 -26.40 32.92 22.32
C LEU A 33 -24.92 32.94 21.95
N PHE A 34 -24.06 33.11 22.95
CA PHE A 34 -22.61 32.89 22.84
C PHE A 34 -22.36 31.45 22.40
N PHE A 35 -22.18 31.24 21.09
CA PHE A 35 -21.61 30.00 20.61
C PHE A 35 -20.10 30.11 20.78
N SER A 36 -19.58 29.49 21.85
CA SER A 36 -18.14 29.27 21.97
C SER A 36 -17.71 28.35 20.84
N ARG A 37 -17.34 28.93 19.70
CA ARG A 37 -16.58 28.24 18.68
C ARG A 37 -15.23 27.91 19.31
N ASN A 38 -15.13 26.69 19.81
CA ASN A 38 -13.87 25.98 19.87
C ASN A 38 -13.37 25.88 18.43
N TYR A 39 -12.64 26.92 17.98
CA TYR A 39 -11.74 26.79 16.86
C TYR A 39 -10.63 25.87 17.33
N SER A 40 -10.91 24.56 17.28
CA SER A 40 -9.86 23.58 17.15
C SER A 40 -9.15 23.96 15.87
N THR A 41 -8.01 24.62 15.98
CA THR A 41 -7.08 24.84 14.88
C THR A 41 -6.93 23.50 14.17
N PRO A 42 -7.05 23.44 12.82
CA PRO A 42 -6.66 22.23 12.13
C PRO A 42 -5.20 21.98 12.54
N LEU A 43 -4.98 20.87 13.25
CA LEU A 43 -3.63 20.36 13.44
C LEU A 43 -3.07 20.25 12.03
N LEU A 44 -1.99 20.98 11.75
CA LEU A 44 -1.25 20.85 10.50
C LEU A 44 -0.76 19.40 10.49
N MET A 45 -1.53 18.54 9.83
CA MET A 45 -1.19 17.14 9.71
C MET A 45 0.09 17.12 8.90
N HIS A 46 1.17 16.71 9.54
CA HIS A 46 2.53 16.78 9.00
C HIS A 46 2.70 15.67 7.96
N SER A 47 2.07 15.85 6.79
CA SER A 47 2.14 14.93 5.65
C SER A 47 3.43 15.18 4.87
N LEU A 48 4.16 14.09 4.63
CA LEU A 48 5.20 14.02 3.62
C LEU A 48 4.53 13.57 2.32
N GLU A 49 4.57 14.40 1.28
CA GLU A 49 3.86 14.15 0.02
C GLU A 49 4.86 14.03 -1.13
N ILE A 50 4.83 12.88 -1.82
CA ILE A 50 5.55 12.68 -3.08
C ILE A 50 4.55 12.78 -4.23
N GLN A 51 4.95 13.49 -5.28
CA GLN A 51 4.15 13.64 -6.49
C GLN A 51 4.71 12.74 -7.59
N LEU A 52 3.85 11.97 -8.26
CA LEU A 52 4.21 11.04 -9.33
C LEU A 52 3.49 11.44 -10.63
N ILE A 53 4.24 11.48 -11.73
CA ILE A 53 3.70 11.72 -13.08
C ILE A 53 3.98 10.47 -13.91
N PHE A 54 2.95 9.66 -14.14
CA PHE A 54 3.02 8.47 -14.98
C PHE A 54 2.99 8.83 -16.47
N LYS A 55 3.39 7.89 -17.34
CA LYS A 55 3.56 8.13 -18.79
C LYS A 55 2.27 8.54 -19.52
N ASP A 56 1.14 8.21 -18.92
CA ASP A 56 -0.23 8.30 -19.42
C ASP A 56 -1.11 9.25 -18.57
N SER A 57 -0.53 9.94 -17.57
CA SER A 57 -1.23 10.90 -16.71
C SER A 57 -1.01 12.34 -17.18
N ASP A 58 -1.94 13.24 -16.84
CA ASP A 58 -1.75 14.68 -17.03
C ASP A 58 -0.62 15.18 -16.11
N VAL A 59 0.30 15.96 -16.67
CA VAL A 59 1.40 16.63 -15.95
C VAL A 59 0.85 17.61 -14.90
N ASN A 60 -0.37 18.11 -15.09
CA ASN A 60 -1.06 19.03 -14.17
C ASN A 60 -1.83 18.31 -13.04
N ASP A 61 -2.03 16.99 -13.13
CA ASP A 61 -2.74 16.17 -12.14
C ASP A 61 -1.86 14.98 -11.67
N PRO A 62 -0.78 15.25 -10.93
CA PRO A 62 0.12 14.21 -10.46
C PRO A 62 -0.55 13.34 -9.39
N THR A 63 -0.27 12.04 -9.43
CA THR A 63 -0.67 11.13 -8.34
C THR A 63 0.12 11.48 -7.09
N VAL A 64 -0.58 11.83 -6.01
CA VAL A 64 0.05 12.14 -4.71
C VAL A 64 0.10 10.88 -3.87
N ILE A 65 1.27 10.62 -3.27
CA ILE A 65 1.50 9.59 -2.26
C ILE A 65 1.81 10.29 -0.94
N ASP A 66 0.98 10.06 0.07
CA ASP A 66 1.09 10.59 1.44
C ASP A 66 1.38 9.49 2.49
N ASP A 67 1.45 8.23 2.06
CA ASP A 67 1.76 7.08 2.90
C ASP A 67 3.23 7.07 3.34
N SER A 68 3.47 7.49 4.59
CA SER A 68 4.82 7.62 5.13
C SER A 68 5.62 6.30 5.22
N ASP A 69 4.96 5.14 5.32
CA ASP A 69 5.65 3.85 5.43
C ASP A 69 6.00 3.31 4.05
N LEU A 70 5.13 3.52 3.05
CA LEU A 70 5.44 3.28 1.65
C LEU A 70 6.60 4.20 1.20
N ILE A 71 6.55 5.49 1.51
CA ILE A 71 7.62 6.46 1.19
C ILE A 71 8.98 6.07 1.79
N LYS A 72 9.01 5.55 3.03
CA LYS A 72 10.25 5.08 3.68
C LYS A 72 10.79 3.78 3.08
N LYS A 73 9.90 2.84 2.73
CA LYS A 73 10.27 1.48 2.31
C LYS A 73 10.59 1.38 0.82
N VAL A 74 10.01 2.22 -0.03
CA VAL A 74 10.30 2.27 -1.47
C VAL A 74 11.59 3.05 -1.71
N PRO A 75 12.71 2.44 -2.15
CA PRO A 75 14.01 3.10 -2.18
C PRO A 75 14.06 4.33 -3.10
N VAL A 76 13.34 4.33 -4.22
CA VAL A 76 13.23 5.50 -5.11
C VAL A 76 12.59 6.69 -4.40
N PHE A 77 11.58 6.45 -3.57
CA PHE A 77 10.86 7.48 -2.81
C PHE A 77 11.69 7.99 -1.63
N ALA A 78 12.33 7.08 -0.88
CA ALA A 78 13.27 7.44 0.17
C ALA A 78 14.42 8.32 -0.36
N ARG A 79 14.92 8.04 -1.58
CA ARG A 79 15.94 8.87 -2.23
C ARG A 79 15.42 10.21 -2.75
N SER A 80 14.17 10.30 -3.23
CA SER A 80 13.62 11.58 -3.70
C SER A 80 13.37 12.57 -2.56
N VAL A 81 13.13 12.09 -1.34
CA VAL A 81 12.94 12.94 -0.15
C VAL A 81 14.26 13.25 0.59
N ASN A 82 15.31 12.45 0.38
CA ASN A 82 16.60 12.61 1.06
C ASN A 82 17.27 14.01 0.93
N PRO A 83 17.26 14.70 -0.24
CA PRO A 83 17.87 16.03 -0.38
C PRO A 83 17.30 17.11 0.56
N TYR A 84 16.09 16.90 1.07
CA TYR A 84 15.40 17.86 1.93
C TYR A 84 15.75 17.73 3.42
N ASN A 85 16.66 16.82 3.79
CA ASN A 85 17.13 16.59 5.17
C ASN A 85 15.98 16.41 6.17
N LEU A 86 14.98 15.64 5.77
CA LEU A 86 13.78 15.38 6.57
C LEU A 86 14.10 14.61 7.85
N ASP A 87 13.81 15.21 8.99
CA ASP A 87 13.70 14.49 10.25
C ASP A 87 12.40 13.69 10.26
N TRP A 88 12.52 12.38 10.04
CA TRP A 88 11.44 11.40 10.05
C TRP A 88 10.61 11.37 11.35
N LYS A 89 11.10 11.96 12.45
CA LYS A 89 10.36 12.11 13.70
C LYS A 89 9.46 13.34 13.76
N THR A 90 9.76 14.37 12.97
CA THR A 90 8.98 15.62 12.92
C THR A 90 8.21 15.81 11.61
N MET A 91 8.50 15.03 10.56
CA MET A 91 7.77 14.94 9.28
C MET A 91 7.30 16.28 8.72
N LYS A 92 8.11 17.34 8.85
CA LYS A 92 7.73 18.67 8.38
C LYS A 92 7.29 18.59 6.91
N PRO A 93 6.13 19.15 6.53
CA PRO A 93 5.65 19.07 5.16
C PRO A 93 6.69 19.61 4.18
N VAL A 94 7.12 18.74 3.28
CA VAL A 94 8.02 19.07 2.18
C VAL A 94 7.36 18.55 0.92
N LYS A 95 7.04 19.48 0.02
CA LYS A 95 6.62 19.16 -1.34
C LYS A 95 7.85 18.83 -2.17
N THR A 96 7.99 17.58 -2.61
CA THR A 96 9.10 17.20 -3.50
C THR A 96 8.85 17.69 -4.93
N GLU A 97 9.90 17.69 -5.74
CA GLU A 97 9.72 17.69 -7.20
C GLU A 97 8.97 16.42 -7.65
N PRO A 98 8.10 16.49 -8.68
CA PRO A 98 7.38 15.31 -9.17
C PRO A 98 8.30 14.30 -9.87
N LEU A 99 8.22 13.03 -9.44
CA LEU A 99 8.93 11.91 -10.06
C LEU A 99 8.23 11.48 -11.35
N LYS A 100 8.98 11.43 -12.45
CA LYS A 100 8.48 10.96 -13.75
C LYS A 100 8.61 9.44 -13.86
N ILE A 101 7.48 8.75 -13.87
CA ILE A 101 7.39 7.28 -13.92
C ILE A 101 7.09 6.86 -15.37
N LYS A 102 7.98 6.06 -15.97
CA LYS A 102 7.88 5.63 -17.39
C LYS A 102 6.84 4.51 -17.63
N PHE A 103 6.04 4.18 -16.63
CA PHE A 103 5.06 3.08 -16.63
C PHE A 103 3.63 3.64 -16.64
N PRO A 104 2.61 2.82 -16.97
CA PRO A 104 1.21 3.25 -16.87
C PRO A 104 0.80 3.56 -15.43
N LYS A 105 -0.16 4.47 -15.25
CA LYS A 105 -0.72 4.84 -13.94
C LYS A 105 -1.31 3.64 -13.21
N GLU A 106 -2.06 2.80 -13.93
CA GLU A 106 -2.73 1.61 -13.37
C GLU A 106 -1.74 0.64 -12.70
N ALA A 107 -0.54 0.46 -13.26
CA ALA A 107 0.48 -0.39 -12.66
C ALA A 107 1.01 0.19 -11.33
N GLY A 108 1.13 1.52 -11.24
CA GLY A 108 1.50 2.20 -9.99
C GLY A 108 0.40 2.10 -8.93
N GLU A 109 -0.84 2.42 -9.31
CA GLU A 109 -2.02 2.29 -8.46
C GLU A 109 -2.18 0.85 -7.93
N PHE A 110 -1.91 -0.16 -8.76
CA PHE A 110 -1.88 -1.57 -8.35
C PHE A 110 -0.83 -1.85 -7.27
N ILE A 111 0.41 -1.40 -7.46
CA ILE A 111 1.49 -1.61 -6.46
C ILE A 111 1.09 -0.94 -5.15
N PHE A 112 0.70 0.33 -5.17
CA PHE A 112 0.43 1.08 -3.95
C PHE A 112 -0.79 0.53 -3.18
N ALA A 113 -1.85 0.13 -3.88
CA ALA A 113 -3.03 -0.48 -3.27
C ALA A 113 -2.78 -1.86 -2.62
N ASN A 114 -1.73 -2.57 -3.05
CA ASN A 114 -1.40 -3.91 -2.53
C ASN A 114 -0.12 -3.95 -1.66
N PHE A 115 0.62 -2.85 -1.58
CA PHE A 115 1.97 -2.79 -0.99
C PHE A 115 2.05 -3.35 0.45
N HIS A 116 1.10 -3.01 1.31
CA HIS A 116 1.04 -3.50 2.69
C HIS A 116 0.33 -4.84 2.87
N ASN A 117 -0.38 -5.30 1.83
CA ASN A 117 -1.19 -6.52 1.89
C ASN A 117 -0.37 -7.76 1.51
N TYR A 118 0.62 -7.61 0.62
CA TYR A 118 1.43 -8.72 0.14
C TYR A 118 2.65 -8.95 1.04
N LYS A 119 2.77 -10.17 1.53
CA LYS A 119 3.95 -10.66 2.26
C LYS A 119 4.89 -11.36 1.29
N TYR A 120 6.18 -11.38 1.65
CA TYR A 120 7.19 -12.19 0.97
C TYR A 120 6.71 -13.65 0.82
N PRO A 121 6.88 -14.29 -0.35
CA PRO A 121 6.49 -15.69 -0.54
C PRO A 121 7.46 -16.63 0.20
N GLU A 122 6.99 -17.25 1.27
CA GLU A 122 7.65 -18.37 1.95
C GLU A 122 7.38 -19.70 1.21
N ASP A 123 8.02 -20.79 1.62
CA ASP A 123 8.00 -22.08 0.89
C ASP A 123 6.60 -22.70 0.74
N ASP A 124 5.64 -22.35 1.60
CA ASP A 124 4.24 -22.82 1.57
C ASP A 124 3.24 -21.82 0.96
N ALA A 125 3.72 -20.69 0.42
CA ALA A 125 2.92 -19.63 -0.18
C ALA A 125 2.09 -20.12 -1.38
N LYS A 126 0.93 -19.51 -1.58
CA LYS A 126 -0.07 -19.93 -2.58
C LYS A 126 -0.59 -18.74 -3.39
N LEU A 127 -1.23 -19.04 -4.52
CA LEU A 127 -1.83 -18.01 -5.38
C LEU A 127 -2.93 -17.22 -4.67
N GLU A 128 -3.62 -17.84 -3.70
CA GLU A 128 -4.68 -17.24 -2.90
C GLU A 128 -4.17 -16.15 -1.94
N ASP A 129 -2.88 -16.17 -1.59
CA ASP A 129 -2.24 -15.13 -0.75
C ASP A 129 -2.01 -13.82 -1.53
N TYR A 130 -2.09 -13.87 -2.87
CA TYR A 130 -1.87 -12.74 -3.78
C TYR A 130 -3.08 -12.51 -4.69
N PRO A 131 -4.30 -12.32 -4.16
CA PRO A 131 -5.55 -12.45 -4.93
C PRO A 131 -5.63 -11.46 -6.10
N LYS A 132 -5.24 -10.20 -5.91
CA LYS A 132 -5.27 -9.19 -6.98
C LYS A 132 -4.22 -9.39 -8.07
N ALA A 133 -3.07 -9.98 -7.75
CA ALA A 133 -2.11 -10.40 -8.77
C ALA A 133 -2.57 -11.69 -9.47
N ASN A 134 -3.26 -12.59 -8.76
CA ASN A 134 -3.84 -13.78 -9.37
C ASN A 134 -5.01 -13.46 -10.33
N GLU A 135 -5.76 -12.39 -10.08
CA GLU A 135 -6.76 -11.86 -11.02
C GLU A 135 -6.16 -11.31 -12.33
N LYS A 136 -4.90 -10.86 -12.32
CA LYS A 136 -4.20 -10.28 -13.48
C LYS A 136 -3.67 -11.35 -14.44
N ASN A 137 -3.55 -10.99 -15.72
CA ASN A 137 -2.92 -11.83 -16.75
C ASN A 137 -1.38 -11.61 -16.81
N LEU A 138 -0.67 -12.47 -17.54
CA LEU A 138 0.80 -12.48 -17.58
C LEU A 138 1.42 -11.19 -18.15
N GLU A 139 0.77 -10.52 -19.11
CA GLU A 139 1.24 -9.26 -19.69
C GLU A 139 1.06 -8.09 -18.73
N GLU A 140 -0.07 -8.05 -18.00
CA GLU A 140 -0.28 -7.06 -16.95
C GLU A 140 0.74 -7.25 -15.82
N LEU A 141 0.99 -8.50 -15.40
CA LEU A 141 1.98 -8.83 -14.37
C LEU A 141 3.41 -8.48 -14.80
N LYS A 142 3.74 -8.59 -16.09
CA LYS A 142 5.03 -8.16 -16.67
C LYS A 142 5.28 -6.66 -16.46
N ILE A 143 4.27 -5.83 -16.75
CA ILE A 143 4.36 -4.37 -16.52
C ILE A 143 4.48 -4.06 -15.01
N ILE A 144 3.75 -4.80 -14.16
CA ILE A 144 3.79 -4.60 -12.70
C ILE A 144 5.15 -4.99 -12.11
N ILE A 145 5.74 -6.13 -12.51
CA ILE A 145 7.05 -6.56 -11.99
C ILE A 145 8.19 -5.67 -12.48
N GLU A 146 8.13 -5.16 -13.72
CA GLU A 146 9.08 -4.18 -14.24
C GLU A 146 9.00 -2.85 -13.48
N LEU A 147 7.79 -2.37 -13.16
CA LEU A 147 7.63 -1.17 -12.32
C LEU A 147 8.10 -1.41 -10.89
N ALA A 148 7.82 -2.57 -10.29
CA ALA A 148 8.33 -2.93 -8.97
C ALA A 148 9.86 -2.98 -8.94
N ASN A 149 10.49 -3.43 -10.03
CA ASN A 149 11.94 -3.40 -10.23
C ASN A 149 12.47 -1.96 -10.39
N PHE A 150 11.79 -1.11 -11.18
CA PHE A 150 12.14 0.31 -11.34
C PHE A 150 12.04 1.09 -10.02
N LEU A 151 11.06 0.77 -9.17
CA LEU A 151 10.89 1.36 -7.85
C LEU A 151 11.82 0.75 -6.78
N GLU A 152 12.58 -0.30 -7.12
CA GLU A 152 13.45 -1.09 -6.23
C GLU A 152 12.68 -1.76 -5.06
N CYS A 153 11.41 -2.09 -5.28
CA CYS A 153 10.53 -2.75 -4.31
C CYS A 153 10.75 -4.26 -4.29
N ASP A 154 11.92 -4.72 -3.85
CA ASP A 154 12.36 -6.11 -4.03
C ASP A 154 11.42 -7.19 -3.47
N ASP A 155 10.83 -6.97 -2.30
CA ASP A 155 9.89 -7.94 -1.72
C ASP A 155 8.60 -8.01 -2.54
N PHE A 156 8.04 -6.86 -2.93
CA PHE A 156 6.86 -6.81 -3.80
C PHE A 156 7.15 -7.41 -5.18
N ARG A 157 8.34 -7.15 -5.74
CA ARG A 157 8.83 -7.74 -6.99
C ARG A 157 8.83 -9.26 -6.93
N LYS A 158 9.26 -9.85 -5.80
CA LYS A 158 9.24 -11.31 -5.57
C LYS A 158 7.81 -11.85 -5.42
N CYS A 159 6.90 -11.14 -4.74
CA CYS A 159 5.48 -11.52 -4.68
C CYS A 159 4.87 -11.66 -6.08
N ILE A 160 5.12 -10.68 -6.96
CA ILE A 160 4.64 -10.72 -8.36
C ILE A 160 5.37 -11.81 -9.16
N GLY A 161 6.68 -11.98 -8.96
CA GLY A 161 7.46 -13.06 -9.58
C GLY A 161 6.95 -14.46 -9.23
N PHE A 162 6.55 -14.68 -7.97
CA PHE A 162 5.90 -15.93 -7.53
C PHE A 162 4.58 -16.18 -8.27
N VAL A 163 3.72 -15.17 -8.40
CA VAL A 163 2.44 -15.31 -9.11
C VAL A 163 2.65 -15.56 -10.61
N ILE A 164 3.64 -14.93 -11.24
CA ILE A 164 4.04 -15.21 -12.62
C ILE A 164 4.51 -16.66 -12.75
N ALA A 165 5.46 -17.11 -11.92
CA ALA A 165 5.97 -18.48 -11.94
C ALA A 165 4.84 -19.52 -11.79
N LYS A 166 3.95 -19.34 -10.82
CA LYS A 166 2.79 -20.20 -10.59
C LYS A 166 1.80 -20.24 -11.77
N LYS A 167 1.64 -19.15 -12.52
CA LYS A 167 0.84 -19.13 -13.74
C LYS A 167 1.54 -19.87 -14.90
N LEU A 168 2.87 -19.76 -14.99
CA LEU A 168 3.69 -20.45 -15.99
C LEU A 168 3.79 -21.97 -15.76
N GLU A 169 3.60 -22.49 -14.54
CA GLU A 169 3.50 -23.94 -14.27
C GLU A 169 2.41 -24.65 -15.08
N SER A 170 1.40 -23.91 -15.57
CA SER A 170 0.31 -24.42 -16.41
C SER A 170 0.56 -24.32 -17.92
N LYS A 171 1.74 -23.85 -18.34
CA LYS A 171 2.07 -23.50 -19.72
C LYS A 171 3.01 -24.50 -20.38
N THR A 172 2.93 -24.59 -21.71
CA THR A 172 3.90 -25.33 -22.52
C THR A 172 5.25 -24.62 -22.55
N ALA A 173 6.33 -25.36 -22.80
CA ALA A 173 7.68 -24.78 -22.87
C ALA A 173 7.78 -23.66 -23.92
N GLN A 174 7.12 -23.80 -25.07
CA GLN A 174 7.07 -22.73 -26.09
C GLN A 174 6.34 -21.47 -25.58
N GLU A 175 5.19 -21.61 -24.92
CA GLU A 175 4.49 -20.44 -24.33
C GLU A 175 5.34 -19.71 -23.28
N ILE A 176 6.19 -20.44 -22.54
CA ILE A 176 7.13 -19.87 -21.57
C ILE A 176 8.26 -19.12 -22.30
N VAL A 177 8.85 -19.72 -23.34
CA VAL A 177 9.87 -19.10 -24.20
C VAL A 177 9.35 -17.80 -24.84
N ASP A 178 8.16 -17.85 -25.44
CA ASP A 178 7.49 -16.71 -26.07
C ASP A 178 7.24 -15.58 -25.06
N TYR A 179 6.76 -15.90 -23.86
CA TYR A 179 6.50 -14.92 -22.79
C TYR A 179 7.78 -14.24 -22.28
N LEU A 180 8.85 -15.03 -22.09
CA LEU A 180 10.16 -14.53 -21.67
C LEU A 180 10.89 -13.78 -22.78
N GLY A 181 10.46 -13.92 -24.05
CA GLY A 181 11.11 -13.32 -25.21
C GLY A 181 12.48 -13.93 -25.51
N LEU A 182 12.63 -15.24 -25.25
CA LEU A 182 13.86 -15.98 -25.51
C LEU A 182 13.85 -16.54 -26.94
N GLU A 183 15.01 -16.58 -27.58
CA GLU A 183 15.23 -17.42 -28.76
C GLU A 183 15.60 -18.83 -28.26
N CYS A 184 14.82 -19.84 -28.66
CA CYS A 184 15.06 -21.24 -28.33
C CYS A 184 14.86 -22.09 -29.59
N ASP A 185 15.76 -23.04 -29.84
CA ASP A 185 15.58 -24.00 -30.92
C ASP A 185 14.48 -25.01 -30.49
N PRO A 186 13.46 -25.30 -31.32
CA PRO A 186 12.45 -26.31 -31.01
C PRO A 186 13.02 -27.71 -30.68
N ASN A 187 14.25 -28.01 -31.12
CA ASN A 187 14.94 -29.25 -30.78
C ASN A 187 15.52 -29.25 -29.34
N ASP A 188 15.74 -28.09 -28.73
CA ASP A 188 16.21 -27.93 -27.34
C ASP A 188 15.04 -27.98 -26.33
N LEU A 189 13.80 -28.14 -26.80
CA LEU A 189 12.58 -28.26 -25.98
C LEU A 189 12.20 -29.71 -25.64
N ASP A 190 13.02 -30.70 -26.02
CA ASP A 190 12.89 -32.07 -25.53
C ASP A 190 13.46 -32.18 -24.09
N ASP A 191 12.89 -33.07 -23.27
CA ASP A 191 13.17 -33.18 -21.82
C ASP A 191 14.61 -33.58 -21.46
N SER A 192 15.52 -33.68 -22.45
CA SER A 192 16.97 -33.82 -22.27
C SER A 192 17.58 -32.59 -21.60
N TRP A 193 17.42 -32.49 -20.28
CA TRP A 193 18.26 -31.66 -19.42
C TRP A 193 19.72 -31.74 -19.89
N ILE A 194 20.30 -30.60 -20.25
CA ILE A 194 21.66 -30.52 -20.79
C ILE A 194 22.64 -30.90 -19.67
N HIS A 195 22.90 -32.19 -19.53
CA HIS A 195 23.99 -32.69 -18.71
C HIS A 195 25.30 -32.15 -19.29
N PRO A 196 26.18 -31.55 -18.46
CA PRO A 196 27.53 -31.23 -18.89
C PRO A 196 28.15 -32.51 -19.47
N LYS A 197 28.66 -32.43 -20.70
CA LYS A 197 29.46 -33.52 -21.26
C LYS A 197 30.67 -33.65 -20.35
N PHE A 198 30.75 -34.74 -19.59
CA PHE A 198 32.00 -35.10 -18.93
C PHE A 198 33.02 -35.32 -20.02
N GLU A 199 33.99 -34.42 -20.12
CA GLU A 199 35.16 -34.61 -20.97
C GLU A 199 35.93 -35.80 -20.41
N GLU A 200 35.93 -36.93 -21.13
CA GLU A 200 36.82 -38.04 -20.82
C GLU A 200 38.26 -37.58 -21.10
N GLU A 201 39.01 -37.29 -20.04
CA GLU A 201 40.43 -36.92 -20.12
C GLU A 201 41.22 -38.02 -20.83
N SER A 202 41.86 -37.68 -21.95
CA SER A 202 42.68 -38.57 -22.78
C SER A 202 44.18 -38.29 -22.66
#